data_AF-A0A4V2XSQ0-F1
#
_entry.id   AF-A0A4V2XSQ0-F1
#
_cell.length_a   1.000
_cell.length_b   1.000
_cell.length_c   1.000
_cell.angle_alpha   90.00
_cell.angle_beta   90.00
_cell.angle_gamma   90.00
#
_symmetry.space_group_name_H-M   'P 1'
#
loop_
_entity.id
_entity.type
_entity.pdbx_description
1 polymer ?
#
loop_
_entity_poly.entity_id
_entity_poly.type
_entity_poly.pdbx_seq_one_letter_code
_entity_poly.pdbx_strand_id
1 'polypeptide(L)'
;MKTFKRAAAVAASVVLLGSLAVVSGGTAVAAACQGSLRSINGAGDAVITDVQGTKPPTSATVVDRNLYGAGEARIASRFVWGPDVNGSSTNGYVVLGSTLYASRYGYIEDRDEEFKDLTEIADGWDKFTMVEESHVSLTRNARYGLRNDGVLFRWTSGWKTVASTPGFAGVKAMTLISQTASYDTFLATTKAGVLQTIRIPTTASLKPVVKTVRGSTWQGFETLVADKCGTGTLLTAIDRDTNSAYVYSIGHATGTTTPITNLGKLSATLVDPVYSRYTTDTAPLLAGE
;
A
#
# COMPACT_ATOMS: atom_id res chain seq x y z
N MET A 1 11.59 -18.37 -44.73
CA MET A 1 11.54 -19.82 -44.44
C MET A 1 12.96 -20.37 -44.46
N LYS A 2 13.53 -20.73 -43.30
CA LYS A 2 14.81 -21.43 -43.20
C LYS A 2 14.56 -22.78 -42.52
N THR A 3 14.81 -23.84 -43.29
CA THR A 3 14.63 -25.25 -42.94
C THR A 3 15.81 -25.73 -42.09
N PHE A 4 15.54 -26.21 -40.87
CA PHE A 4 16.54 -26.88 -40.04
C PHE A 4 16.47 -28.41 -40.25
N LYS A 5 17.60 -28.98 -40.68
CA LYS A 5 17.82 -30.43 -40.76
C LYS A 5 18.01 -31.00 -39.35
N ARG A 6 17.28 -32.09 -39.05
CA ARG A 6 17.47 -32.92 -37.86
C ARG A 6 18.68 -33.85 -38.07
N ALA A 7 19.59 -33.88 -37.10
CA ALA A 7 20.57 -34.95 -36.94
C ALA A 7 20.38 -35.57 -35.55
N ALA A 8 20.20 -36.88 -35.53
CA ALA A 8 19.97 -37.69 -34.36
C ALA A 8 21.25 -37.84 -33.53
N ALA A 9 21.12 -37.76 -32.20
CA ALA A 9 22.19 -38.12 -31.27
C ALA A 9 21.79 -39.39 -30.50
N VAL A 10 22.73 -40.32 -30.48
CA VAL A 10 22.69 -41.67 -29.93
C VAL A 10 22.61 -41.63 -28.41
N ALA A 11 21.75 -42.48 -27.83
CA ALA A 11 21.64 -42.70 -26.41
C ALA A 11 22.87 -43.45 -25.87
N ALA A 12 23.54 -42.86 -24.87
CA ALA A 12 24.51 -43.54 -24.03
C ALA A 12 24.05 -43.45 -22.57
N SER A 13 23.58 -44.58 -22.06
CA SER A 13 23.22 -44.78 -20.65
C SER A 13 24.50 -44.83 -19.81
N VAL A 14 24.71 -43.81 -18.97
CA VAL A 14 25.75 -43.84 -17.93
C VAL A 14 25.08 -44.23 -16.62
N VAL A 15 25.49 -45.38 -16.09
CA VAL A 15 25.24 -45.81 -14.71
C VAL A 15 26.00 -44.86 -13.78
N LEU A 16 25.30 -43.98 -13.07
CA LEU A 16 25.88 -43.21 -11.96
C LEU A 16 25.56 -43.90 -10.63
N LEU A 17 26.62 -44.37 -9.98
CA LEU A 17 26.65 -44.82 -8.60
C LEU A 17 26.10 -43.73 -7.67
N GLY A 18 25.19 -44.13 -6.79
CA GLY A 18 24.54 -43.28 -5.81
C GLY A 18 25.54 -42.56 -4.90
N SER A 19 25.61 -41.25 -5.06
CA SER A 19 26.03 -40.33 -4.02
C SER A 19 24.75 -39.82 -3.35
N LEU A 20 24.52 -40.22 -2.11
CA LEU A 20 23.57 -39.55 -1.22
C LEU A 20 24.04 -38.11 -1.07
N ALA A 21 23.49 -37.21 -1.90
CA ALA A 21 23.58 -35.80 -1.64
C ALA A 21 22.88 -35.56 -0.31
N VAL A 22 23.66 -35.25 0.73
CA VAL A 22 23.16 -34.55 1.90
C VAL A 22 22.61 -33.23 1.35
N VAL A 23 21.31 -33.19 1.09
CA VAL A 23 20.61 -31.92 0.88
C VAL A 23 20.70 -31.25 2.24
N SER A 24 21.70 -30.36 2.37
CA SER A 24 21.77 -29.42 3.46
C SER A 24 20.39 -28.78 3.55
N GLY A 25 19.70 -29.01 4.68
CA GLY A 25 18.52 -28.25 5.04
C GLY A 25 18.93 -26.80 5.22
N GLY A 26 19.07 -26.10 4.10
CA GLY A 26 19.06 -24.65 4.08
C GLY A 26 17.71 -24.28 4.62
N THR A 27 17.67 -23.82 5.86
CA THR A 27 16.57 -23.00 6.33
C THR A 27 16.39 -21.93 5.27
N ALA A 28 15.27 -21.98 4.56
CA ALA A 28 14.88 -20.90 3.68
C ALA A 28 14.97 -19.63 4.54
N VAL A 29 15.93 -18.77 4.24
CA VAL A 29 16.00 -17.47 4.89
C VAL A 29 14.67 -16.83 4.57
N ALA A 30 13.86 -16.55 5.59
CA ALA A 30 12.59 -15.88 5.40
C ALA A 30 12.88 -14.64 4.54
N ALA A 31 12.29 -14.59 3.34
CA ALA A 31 12.54 -13.48 2.43
C ALA A 31 12.24 -12.19 3.20
N ALA A 32 13.19 -11.25 3.18
CA ALA A 32 12.99 -9.95 3.81
C ALA A 32 11.69 -9.35 3.24
N CYS A 33 10.81 -8.89 4.12
CA CYS A 33 9.56 -8.28 3.69
C CYS A 33 9.87 -7.06 2.82
N GLN A 34 9.09 -6.91 1.76
CA GLN A 34 9.26 -5.81 0.81
C GLN A 34 7.92 -5.09 0.70
N GLY A 35 7.99 -3.79 0.44
CA GLY A 35 6.84 -2.96 0.18
C GLY A 35 7.19 -1.86 -0.80
N SER A 36 6.19 -1.21 -1.36
CA SER A 36 6.39 -0.11 -2.29
C SER A 36 5.48 1.03 -1.86
N LEU A 37 6.08 2.20 -1.64
CA LEU A 37 5.31 3.43 -1.52
C LEU A 37 5.33 4.17 -2.85
N ARG A 38 4.21 4.78 -3.18
CA ARG A 38 4.11 5.79 -4.22
C ARG A 38 4.06 7.15 -3.56
N SER A 39 4.67 8.14 -4.18
CA SER A 39 4.45 9.54 -3.88
C SER A 39 3.99 10.33 -5.09
N ILE A 40 3.43 11.50 -4.83
CA ILE A 40 3.23 12.55 -5.84
C ILE A 40 4.09 13.72 -5.39
N ASN A 41 5.10 14.07 -6.18
CA ASN A 41 6.03 15.14 -5.84
C ASN A 41 5.38 16.53 -6.05
N GLY A 42 6.09 17.60 -5.68
CA GLY A 42 5.58 18.97 -5.85
C GLY A 42 5.34 19.40 -7.30
N ALA A 43 5.99 18.74 -8.28
CA ALA A 43 5.79 18.97 -9.70
C ALA A 43 4.59 18.19 -10.28
N GLY A 44 4.02 17.25 -9.52
CA GLY A 44 2.93 16.38 -9.97
C GLY A 44 3.38 15.05 -10.59
N ASP A 45 4.67 14.72 -10.53
CA ASP A 45 5.19 13.42 -10.95
C ASP A 45 4.85 12.34 -9.92
N ALA A 46 4.62 11.12 -10.40
CA ALA A 46 4.51 9.96 -9.52
C ALA A 46 5.88 9.33 -9.32
N VAL A 47 6.23 9.05 -8.07
CA VAL A 47 7.51 8.41 -7.75
C VAL A 47 7.23 7.13 -6.99
N ILE A 48 7.77 6.01 -7.47
CA ILE A 48 7.65 4.72 -6.80
C ILE A 48 8.96 4.48 -6.05
N THR A 49 8.87 4.19 -4.76
CA THR A 49 10.02 3.82 -3.95
C THR A 49 9.77 2.45 -3.34
N ASP A 50 10.55 1.47 -3.78
CA ASP A 50 10.59 0.14 -3.21
C ASP A 50 11.40 0.19 -1.92
N VAL A 51 10.89 -0.45 -0.88
CA VAL A 51 11.48 -0.51 0.46
C VAL A 51 11.70 -1.96 0.85
N GLN A 52 12.93 -2.25 1.23
CA GLN A 52 13.34 -3.54 1.76
C GLN A 52 13.38 -3.50 3.28
N GLY A 53 12.64 -4.41 3.91
CA GLY A 53 12.57 -4.62 5.36
C GLY A 53 13.80 -5.30 5.95
N THR A 54 15.00 -4.90 5.51
CA THR A 54 16.28 -5.29 6.11
C THR A 54 16.61 -4.42 7.33
N LYS A 55 17.67 -4.74 8.06
CA LYS A 55 18.20 -3.93 9.15
C LYS A 55 19.68 -3.60 8.91
N PRO A 56 20.03 -2.40 8.42
CA PRO A 56 19.14 -1.26 8.14
C PRO A 56 18.27 -1.47 6.89
N PRO A 57 17.12 -0.77 6.77
CA PRO A 57 16.28 -0.86 5.58
C PRO A 57 16.95 -0.17 4.39
N THR A 58 16.68 -0.67 3.19
CA THR A 58 17.16 -0.06 1.93
C THR A 58 16.00 0.35 1.05
N SER A 59 16.22 1.27 0.13
CA SER A 59 15.22 1.67 -0.86
C SER A 59 15.81 1.87 -2.25
N ALA A 60 14.98 1.68 -3.26
CA ALA A 60 15.25 2.02 -4.65
C ALA A 60 14.07 2.80 -5.22
N THR A 61 14.36 3.83 -6.01
CA THR A 61 13.33 4.75 -6.51
C THR A 61 13.29 4.74 -8.03
N VAL A 62 12.08 4.68 -8.57
CA VAL A 62 11.76 4.86 -9.99
C VAL A 62 10.82 6.04 -10.11
N VAL A 63 11.15 6.97 -11.01
CA VAL A 63 10.32 8.15 -11.27
C VAL A 63 9.47 7.88 -12.50
N ASP A 64 8.17 8.12 -12.36
CA ASP A 64 7.17 8.11 -13.43
C ASP A 64 6.75 9.55 -13.75
N ARG A 65 6.36 9.83 -14.99
CA ARG A 65 6.33 11.21 -15.53
C ARG A 65 5.04 11.97 -15.22
N ASN A 66 5.16 13.29 -15.04
CA ASN A 66 4.16 14.35 -14.91
C ASN A 66 2.67 13.94 -15.08
N LEU A 67 2.10 13.37 -14.01
CA LEU A 67 0.72 12.89 -14.02
C LEU A 67 -0.28 13.97 -13.62
N TYR A 68 0.07 14.88 -12.74
CA TYR A 68 -0.87 15.86 -12.18
C TYR A 68 -0.31 17.28 -12.30
N GLY A 69 -1.15 18.31 -12.17
CA GLY A 69 -0.64 19.67 -12.09
C GLY A 69 0.22 19.86 -10.83
N ALA A 70 1.23 20.72 -10.94
CA ALA A 70 2.13 21.02 -9.84
C ALA A 70 1.35 21.53 -8.61
N GLY A 71 1.59 20.91 -7.46
CA GLY A 71 0.95 21.27 -6.18
C GLY A 71 -0.55 20.95 -6.06
N GLU A 72 -1.17 20.32 -7.05
CA GLU A 72 -2.61 20.03 -7.02
C GLU A 72 -2.96 18.85 -6.10
N ALA A 73 -2.11 17.83 -6.09
CA ALA A 73 -2.35 16.61 -5.35
C ALA A 73 -2.23 16.82 -3.83
N ARG A 74 -3.25 16.42 -3.09
CA ARG A 74 -3.30 16.54 -1.62
C ARG A 74 -3.32 15.21 -0.90
N ILE A 75 -4.02 14.23 -1.45
CA ILE A 75 -4.27 12.91 -0.82
C ILE A 75 -4.37 11.88 -1.94
N ALA A 76 -3.87 10.67 -1.69
CA ALA A 76 -3.99 9.53 -2.59
C ALA A 76 -4.39 8.27 -1.82
N SER A 77 -5.16 7.39 -2.46
CA SER A 77 -5.38 6.02 -1.98
C SER A 77 -4.19 5.13 -2.34
N ARG A 78 -4.25 3.84 -2.00
CA ARG A 78 -3.43 2.85 -2.70
C ARG A 78 -3.55 2.99 -4.22
N PHE A 79 -2.45 2.77 -4.92
CA PHE A 79 -2.39 2.60 -6.36
C PHE A 79 -2.00 1.15 -6.69
N VAL A 80 -2.66 0.60 -7.71
CA VAL A 80 -2.51 -0.79 -8.14
C VAL A 80 -2.06 -0.81 -9.58
N TRP A 81 -0.90 -1.39 -9.83
CA TRP A 81 -0.43 -1.71 -11.16
C TRP A 81 -0.88 -3.11 -11.59
N GLY A 82 -1.21 -3.28 -12.86
CA GLY A 82 -1.48 -4.59 -13.43
C GLY A 82 -1.39 -4.56 -14.95
N PRO A 83 -1.32 -5.75 -15.57
CA PRO A 83 -1.47 -5.86 -17.01
C PRO A 83 -2.85 -5.36 -17.44
N ASP A 84 -2.90 -4.71 -18.59
CA ASP A 84 -4.13 -4.37 -19.29
C ASP A 84 -4.26 -5.22 -20.57
N VAL A 85 -5.41 -5.17 -21.24
CA VAL A 85 -5.67 -5.96 -22.46
C VAL A 85 -4.58 -5.75 -23.53
N ASN A 86 -4.00 -4.55 -23.58
CA ASN A 86 -2.97 -4.16 -24.54
C ASN A 86 -1.91 -3.26 -23.89
N GLY A 87 -1.26 -3.75 -22.84
CA GLY A 87 -0.17 -3.05 -22.14
C GLY A 87 -0.32 -3.12 -20.64
N SER A 88 -0.20 -1.99 -19.95
CA SER A 88 -0.32 -1.94 -18.49
C SER A 88 -1.02 -0.69 -18.00
N SER A 89 -1.62 -0.78 -16.81
CA SER A 89 -2.21 0.39 -16.15
C SER A 89 -1.94 0.38 -14.65
N THR A 90 -1.81 1.59 -14.11
CA THR A 90 -1.84 1.87 -12.69
C THR A 90 -3.12 2.62 -12.36
N ASN A 91 -3.83 2.17 -11.34
CA ASN A 91 -5.16 2.66 -10.97
C ASN A 91 -5.22 3.03 -9.49
N GLY A 92 -5.88 4.13 -9.16
CA GLY A 92 -6.11 4.55 -7.79
C GLY A 92 -7.03 5.76 -7.71
N TYR A 93 -7.14 6.37 -6.53
CA TYR A 93 -7.87 7.61 -6.32
C TYR A 93 -6.93 8.69 -5.83
N VAL A 94 -7.16 9.91 -6.31
CA VAL A 94 -6.38 11.09 -5.94
C VAL A 94 -7.32 12.26 -5.70
N VAL A 95 -7.06 13.04 -4.66
CA VAL A 95 -7.71 14.32 -4.44
C VAL A 95 -6.82 15.41 -5.01
N LEU A 96 -7.31 16.09 -6.04
CA LEU A 96 -6.68 17.27 -6.65
C LEU A 96 -7.48 18.49 -6.21
N GLY A 97 -6.85 19.41 -5.48
CA GLY A 97 -7.54 20.56 -4.88
C GLY A 97 -8.66 20.17 -3.91
N SER A 98 -9.92 20.26 -4.36
CA SER A 98 -11.13 19.91 -3.59
C SER A 98 -11.91 18.74 -4.18
N THR A 99 -11.40 18.09 -5.22
CA THR A 99 -12.15 17.15 -6.04
C THR A 99 -11.46 15.80 -6.05
N LEU A 100 -12.24 14.74 -5.86
CA LEU A 100 -11.75 13.37 -5.95
C LEU A 100 -11.85 12.88 -7.39
N TYR A 101 -10.76 12.29 -7.87
CA TYR A 101 -10.67 11.64 -9.17
C TYR A 101 -10.35 10.15 -9.00
N ALA A 102 -10.96 9.32 -9.84
CA ALA A 102 -10.36 8.05 -10.22
C ALA A 102 -9.24 8.34 -11.23
N SER A 103 -8.02 7.93 -10.89
CA SER A 103 -6.83 8.12 -11.70
C SER A 103 -6.40 6.79 -12.29
N ARG A 104 -6.25 6.78 -13.61
CA ARG A 104 -5.70 5.65 -14.35
C ARG A 104 -4.65 6.17 -15.32
N TYR A 105 -3.50 5.52 -15.38
CA TYR A 105 -2.43 5.89 -16.31
C TYR A 105 -1.60 4.65 -16.63
N GLY A 106 -0.85 4.69 -17.72
CA GLY A 106 -0.01 3.57 -18.10
C GLY A 106 0.44 3.66 -19.54
N TYR A 107 0.59 2.50 -20.18
CA TYR A 107 1.17 2.38 -21.51
C TYR A 107 0.37 1.39 -22.35
N ILE A 108 0.22 1.72 -23.64
CA ILE A 108 -0.48 0.91 -24.64
C ILE A 108 0.55 0.37 -25.63
N GLU A 109 0.75 -0.95 -25.63
CA GLU A 109 1.85 -1.60 -26.34
C GLU A 109 1.76 -1.46 -27.86
N ASP A 110 0.60 -1.76 -28.48
CA ASP A 110 0.48 -1.69 -29.94
C ASP A 110 0.64 -0.29 -30.53
N ARG A 111 0.50 0.76 -29.71
CA ARG A 111 0.61 2.17 -30.13
C ARG A 111 1.90 2.83 -29.68
N ASP A 112 2.71 2.15 -28.87
CA ASP A 112 3.88 2.74 -28.22
C ASP A 112 3.54 4.08 -27.53
N GLU A 113 2.42 4.11 -26.80
CA GLU A 113 1.80 5.35 -26.32
C GLU A 113 1.51 5.29 -24.81
N GLU A 114 2.01 6.28 -24.07
CA GLU A 114 1.61 6.54 -22.69
C GLU A 114 0.21 7.18 -22.64
N PHE A 115 -0.60 6.83 -21.65
CA PHE A 115 -1.91 7.43 -21.47
C PHE A 115 -2.18 7.82 -20.01
N LYS A 116 -3.11 8.77 -19.85
CA LYS A 116 -3.58 9.23 -18.54
C LYS A 116 -5.05 9.63 -18.63
N ASP A 117 -5.84 9.03 -17.75
CA ASP A 117 -7.27 9.29 -17.57
C ASP A 117 -7.53 9.77 -16.13
N LEU A 118 -8.26 10.88 -16.03
CA LEU A 118 -8.84 11.37 -14.78
C LEU A 118 -10.34 11.41 -14.93
N THR A 119 -11.03 10.57 -14.16
CA THR A 119 -12.49 10.58 -14.08
C THR A 119 -12.90 11.23 -12.78
N GLU A 120 -13.59 12.36 -12.87
CA GLU A 120 -14.15 13.03 -11.71
C GLU A 120 -15.18 12.13 -11.00
N ILE A 121 -15.07 12.04 -9.67
CA ILE A 121 -16.01 11.29 -8.84
C ILE A 121 -16.94 12.23 -8.08
N ALA A 122 -16.37 13.21 -7.37
CA ALA A 122 -17.12 14.17 -6.57
C ALA A 122 -16.25 15.34 -6.10
N ASP A 123 -16.89 16.49 -5.91
CA ASP A 123 -16.35 17.65 -5.17
C ASP A 123 -16.49 17.50 -3.64
N GLY A 124 -15.96 18.48 -2.89
CA GLY A 124 -16.09 18.57 -1.43
C GLY A 124 -15.08 17.73 -0.65
N TRP A 125 -14.00 17.30 -1.30
CA TRP A 125 -12.92 16.53 -0.72
C TRP A 125 -11.85 17.38 -0.01
N ASP A 126 -12.00 18.70 0.00
CA ASP A 126 -11.09 19.65 0.66
C ASP A 126 -10.99 19.45 2.18
N LYS A 127 -12.06 18.91 2.78
CA LYS A 127 -12.17 18.60 4.21
C LYS A 127 -11.68 17.20 4.56
N PHE A 128 -11.47 16.34 3.58
CA PHE A 128 -10.90 15.02 3.81
C PHE A 128 -9.41 15.14 4.02
N THR A 129 -8.86 14.27 4.85
CA THR A 129 -7.42 14.17 5.12
C THR A 129 -6.85 12.87 4.61
N MET A 130 -7.69 11.86 4.38
CA MET A 130 -7.29 10.53 3.92
C MET A 130 -8.33 9.93 2.99
N VAL A 131 -7.88 9.16 2.01
CA VAL A 131 -8.71 8.27 1.18
C VAL A 131 -8.01 6.93 1.06
N GLU A 132 -8.74 5.82 1.14
CA GLU A 132 -8.16 4.48 0.98
C GLU A 132 -9.15 3.51 0.35
N GLU A 133 -8.68 2.47 -0.30
CA GLU A 133 -9.50 1.41 -0.86
C GLU A 133 -9.14 0.04 -0.26
N SER A 134 -10.14 -0.67 0.24
CA SER A 134 -10.06 -2.10 0.50
C SER A 134 -10.70 -2.87 -0.65
N HIS A 135 -9.95 -3.80 -1.23
CA HIS A 135 -10.40 -4.72 -2.27
C HIS A 135 -10.11 -6.16 -1.84
N VAL A 136 -11.16 -6.94 -1.59
CA VAL A 136 -11.07 -8.38 -1.22
C VAL A 136 -11.57 -9.24 -2.39
N SER A 137 -12.61 -8.79 -3.08
CA SER A 137 -13.17 -9.44 -4.27
C SER A 137 -13.98 -8.42 -5.08
N LEU A 138 -14.49 -8.83 -6.25
CA LEU A 138 -15.38 -8.00 -7.08
C LEU A 138 -16.63 -7.50 -6.33
N THR A 139 -17.16 -8.31 -5.41
CA THR A 139 -18.36 -7.98 -4.62
C THR A 139 -18.01 -7.42 -3.24
N ARG A 140 -16.75 -7.53 -2.82
CA ARG A 140 -16.23 -7.00 -1.56
C ARG A 140 -15.14 -5.98 -1.88
N ASN A 141 -15.59 -4.76 -2.13
CA ASN A 141 -14.76 -3.58 -2.16
C ASN A 141 -15.37 -2.47 -1.28
N ALA A 142 -14.51 -1.67 -0.67
CA ALA A 142 -14.91 -0.52 0.12
C ALA A 142 -13.92 0.61 -0.09
N ARG A 143 -14.43 1.83 -0.18
CA ARG A 143 -13.61 3.05 -0.15
C ARG A 143 -13.84 3.74 1.18
N TYR A 144 -12.77 4.28 1.73
CA TYR A 144 -12.78 4.97 3.01
C TYR A 144 -12.33 6.40 2.82
N GLY A 145 -12.92 7.31 3.59
CA GLY A 145 -12.49 8.70 3.67
C GLY A 145 -12.54 9.17 5.11
N LEU A 146 -11.41 9.64 5.64
CA LEU A 146 -11.40 10.33 6.93
C LEU A 146 -11.54 11.83 6.68
N ARG A 147 -12.56 12.42 7.28
CA ARG A 147 -12.75 13.86 7.29
C ARG A 147 -12.03 14.51 8.48
N ASN A 148 -11.59 15.74 8.32
CA ASN A 148 -10.83 16.51 9.32
C ASN A 148 -11.55 16.72 10.66
N ASP A 149 -12.88 16.54 10.70
CA ASP A 149 -13.69 16.54 11.92
C ASP A 149 -13.73 15.18 12.64
N GLY A 150 -13.05 14.17 12.11
CA GLY A 150 -12.96 12.85 12.72
C GLY A 150 -14.12 11.90 12.38
N VAL A 151 -14.91 12.21 11.35
CA VAL A 151 -15.91 11.29 10.81
C VAL A 151 -15.27 10.41 9.73
N LEU A 152 -15.32 9.09 9.94
CA LEU A 152 -14.89 8.11 8.95
C LEU A 152 -16.09 7.69 8.10
N PHE A 153 -15.96 7.86 6.79
CA PHE A 153 -16.92 7.44 5.80
C PHE A 153 -16.48 6.14 5.15
N ARG A 154 -17.45 5.27 4.83
CA ARG A 154 -17.24 4.09 4.00
C ARG A 154 -18.25 4.09 2.86
N TRP A 155 -17.75 3.98 1.64
CA TRP A 155 -18.55 3.73 0.44
C TRP A 155 -18.43 2.28 -0.02
N THR A 156 -19.55 1.69 -0.41
CA THR A 156 -19.65 0.37 -1.05
C THR A 156 -20.50 0.45 -2.32
N SER A 157 -20.47 -0.61 -3.14
CA SER A 157 -21.13 -0.63 -4.46
C SER A 157 -20.67 0.53 -5.34
N GLY A 158 -19.34 0.71 -5.41
CA GLY A 158 -18.71 1.92 -5.96
C GLY A 158 -18.76 3.06 -4.95
N TRP A 159 -19.34 4.19 -5.36
CA TRP A 159 -19.52 5.41 -4.56
C TRP A 159 -20.98 5.64 -4.14
N LYS A 160 -21.85 4.63 -4.28
CA LYS A 160 -23.31 4.78 -4.16
C LYS A 160 -23.82 4.63 -2.73
N THR A 161 -23.38 3.60 -2.02
CA THR A 161 -23.87 3.30 -0.67
C THR A 161 -22.87 3.84 0.35
N VAL A 162 -23.28 4.80 1.16
CA VAL A 162 -22.43 5.41 2.18
C VAL A 162 -22.93 5.11 3.59
N ALA A 163 -21.99 4.80 4.47
CA ALA A 163 -22.20 4.81 5.90
C ALA A 163 -21.07 5.61 6.55
N SER A 164 -21.30 6.16 7.75
CA SER A 164 -20.30 6.94 8.46
C SER A 164 -20.32 6.67 9.96
N THR A 165 -19.20 6.95 10.62
CA THR A 165 -19.08 6.84 12.07
C THR A 165 -18.11 7.90 12.63
N PRO A 166 -18.52 8.68 13.65
CA PRO A 166 -17.66 9.69 14.27
C PRO A 166 -16.67 9.05 15.27
N GLY A 167 -15.83 9.88 15.89
CA GLY A 167 -14.96 9.48 17.01
C GLY A 167 -13.47 9.41 16.69
N PHE A 168 -13.06 9.86 15.49
CA PHE A 168 -11.67 9.79 15.02
C PHE A 168 -10.99 11.16 14.92
N ALA A 169 -11.49 12.19 15.61
CA ALA A 169 -10.94 13.56 15.52
C ALA A 169 -9.48 13.67 16.02
N GLY A 170 -9.06 12.70 16.84
CA GLY A 170 -7.69 12.56 17.31
C GLY A 170 -6.75 11.85 16.34
N VAL A 171 -7.25 11.21 15.28
CA VAL A 171 -6.41 10.51 14.28
C VAL A 171 -5.60 11.54 13.49
N LYS A 172 -4.30 11.26 13.34
CA LYS A 172 -3.35 12.07 12.59
C LYS A 172 -3.02 11.44 11.24
N ALA A 173 -2.72 10.15 11.23
CA ALA A 173 -2.52 9.34 10.03
C ALA A 173 -3.14 7.94 10.22
N MET A 174 -3.55 7.30 9.13
CA MET A 174 -4.04 5.92 9.10
C MET A 174 -3.58 5.18 7.84
N THR A 175 -3.42 3.86 7.92
CA THR A 175 -3.15 3.00 6.76
C THR A 175 -3.89 1.69 6.93
N LEU A 176 -4.39 1.11 5.85
CA LEU A 176 -4.99 -0.22 5.89
C LEU A 176 -3.93 -1.27 6.21
N ILE A 177 -4.23 -2.21 7.12
CA ILE A 177 -3.32 -3.31 7.50
C ILE A 177 -3.97 -4.68 7.45
N SER A 178 -5.30 -4.80 7.44
CA SER A 178 -6.01 -6.08 7.30
C SER A 178 -7.27 -5.92 6.46
N GLN A 179 -7.53 -6.90 5.60
CA GLN A 179 -8.68 -6.92 4.69
C GLN A 179 -9.32 -8.30 4.72
N THR A 180 -10.57 -8.36 5.17
CA THR A 180 -11.31 -9.63 5.26
C THR A 180 -12.72 -9.49 4.71
N ALA A 181 -13.41 -10.63 4.60
CA ALA A 181 -14.82 -10.68 4.22
C ALA A 181 -15.73 -9.93 5.22
N SER A 182 -15.38 -9.91 6.52
CA SER A 182 -16.23 -9.37 7.58
C SER A 182 -15.75 -8.06 8.21
N TYR A 183 -14.52 -7.64 7.96
CA TYR A 183 -13.98 -6.37 8.43
C TYR A 183 -12.76 -5.89 7.62
N ASP A 184 -12.45 -4.61 7.75
CA ASP A 184 -11.14 -4.03 7.45
C ASP A 184 -10.50 -3.54 8.75
N THR A 185 -9.17 -3.51 8.81
CA THR A 185 -8.45 -2.91 9.93
C THR A 185 -7.46 -1.88 9.45
N PHE A 186 -7.52 -0.69 10.04
CA PHE A 186 -6.53 0.35 9.90
C PHE A 186 -5.57 0.35 11.09
N LEU A 187 -4.30 0.68 10.84
CA LEU A 187 -3.37 1.15 11.84
C LEU A 187 -3.35 2.67 11.80
N ALA A 188 -3.40 3.34 12.94
CA ALA A 188 -3.49 4.80 13.01
C ALA A 188 -2.61 5.38 14.11
N THR A 189 -2.00 6.53 13.82
CA THR A 189 -1.40 7.41 14.83
C THR A 189 -2.41 8.46 15.28
N THR A 190 -2.29 8.92 16.52
CA THR A 190 -3.09 10.03 17.05
C THR A 190 -2.24 11.26 17.31
N LYS A 191 -2.88 12.43 17.39
CA LYS A 191 -2.26 13.70 17.81
C LYS A 191 -1.64 13.61 19.21
N ALA A 192 -2.10 12.68 20.05
CA ALA A 192 -1.56 12.41 21.37
C ALA A 192 -0.39 11.40 21.36
N GLY A 193 0.02 10.90 20.19
CA GLY A 193 1.15 9.99 20.01
C GLY A 193 0.85 8.51 20.24
N VAL A 194 -0.41 8.13 20.31
CA VAL A 194 -0.86 6.73 20.40
C VAL A 194 -0.76 6.07 19.02
N LEU A 195 -0.30 4.81 18.98
CA LEU A 195 -0.53 3.90 17.85
C LEU A 195 -1.68 2.96 18.21
N GLN A 196 -2.67 2.85 17.34
CA GLN A 196 -3.86 2.02 17.58
C GLN A 196 -4.35 1.33 16.31
N THR A 197 -5.04 0.21 16.46
CA THR A 197 -5.84 -0.37 15.37
C THR A 197 -7.27 0.15 15.43
N ILE A 198 -7.89 0.28 14.26
CA ILE A 198 -9.30 0.61 14.08
C ILE A 198 -9.90 -0.45 13.17
N ARG A 199 -10.61 -1.42 13.75
CA ARG A 199 -11.31 -2.48 13.03
C ARG A 199 -12.71 -2.01 12.66
N ILE A 200 -13.01 -1.97 11.37
CA ILE A 200 -14.29 -1.55 10.82
C ILE A 200 -15.05 -2.78 10.29
N PRO A 201 -16.18 -3.19 10.91
CA PRO A 201 -16.96 -4.32 10.42
C PRO A 201 -17.62 -3.98 9.08
N THR A 202 -17.81 -4.96 8.20
CA THR A 202 -18.51 -4.79 6.91
C THR A 202 -20.02 -4.58 7.04
N THR A 203 -20.57 -4.72 8.26
CA THR A 203 -21.99 -4.51 8.56
C THR A 203 -22.42 -3.05 8.38
N ALA A 204 -23.73 -2.82 8.25
CA ALA A 204 -24.29 -1.49 8.05
C ALA A 204 -24.10 -0.54 9.24
N SER A 205 -24.05 -1.06 10.48
CA SER A 205 -23.92 -0.24 11.69
C SER A 205 -22.54 0.38 11.90
N LEU A 206 -21.54 -0.04 11.12
CA LEU A 206 -20.18 0.50 11.13
C LEU A 206 -19.52 0.65 12.51
N LYS A 207 -19.94 -0.13 13.53
CA LYS A 207 -19.46 0.02 14.91
C LYS A 207 -17.97 -0.37 15.00
N PRO A 208 -17.03 0.60 15.11
CA PRO A 208 -15.61 0.29 15.10
C PRO A 208 -15.16 -0.36 16.40
N VAL A 209 -14.13 -1.19 16.32
CA VAL A 209 -13.38 -1.65 17.51
C VAL A 209 -11.99 -1.06 17.46
N VAL A 210 -11.65 -0.24 18.45
CA VAL A 210 -10.35 0.40 18.56
C VAL A 210 -9.51 -0.29 19.63
N LYS A 211 -8.26 -0.61 19.33
CA LYS A 211 -7.32 -1.18 20.31
C LYS A 211 -6.01 -0.39 20.29
N THR A 212 -5.56 0.00 21.47
CA THR A 212 -4.22 0.59 21.63
C THR A 212 -3.16 -0.46 21.35
N VAL A 213 -2.20 -0.11 20.48
CA VAL A 213 -1.01 -0.90 20.16
C VAL A 213 0.20 -0.38 20.93
N ARG A 214 0.40 0.94 20.95
CA ARG A 214 1.39 1.65 21.78
C ARG A 214 0.78 2.94 22.32
N GLY A 215 1.01 3.23 23.59
CA GLY A 215 0.39 4.39 24.25
C GLY A 215 1.04 5.74 23.94
N SER A 216 2.26 5.76 23.40
CA SER A 216 3.03 6.99 23.13
C SER A 216 4.13 6.73 22.10
N THR A 217 4.87 7.79 21.74
CA THR A 217 6.04 7.83 20.83
C THR A 217 5.75 7.80 19.33
N TRP A 218 4.49 7.85 18.92
CA TRP A 218 4.10 7.84 17.50
C TRP A 218 3.61 9.21 17.00
N GLN A 219 3.72 10.27 17.80
CA GLN A 219 3.19 11.59 17.48
C GLN A 219 3.90 12.27 16.29
N GLY A 220 5.16 11.92 16.02
CA GLY A 220 5.97 12.51 14.95
C GLY A 220 5.70 11.93 13.57
N PHE A 221 4.78 10.97 13.41
CA PHE A 221 4.48 10.36 12.11
C PHE A 221 3.16 10.88 11.54
N GLU A 222 3.25 11.65 10.45
CA GLU A 222 2.13 12.24 9.70
C GLU A 222 1.69 11.37 8.52
N THR A 223 2.48 10.36 8.14
CA THR A 223 2.09 9.44 7.07
C THR A 223 2.52 8.02 7.38
N LEU A 224 1.62 7.07 7.11
CA LEU A 224 1.83 5.65 7.28
C LEU A 224 1.56 4.96 5.93
N VAL A 225 2.46 4.08 5.51
CA VAL A 225 2.25 3.19 4.35
C VAL A 225 2.55 1.76 4.79
N ALA A 226 1.59 0.87 4.57
CA ALA A 226 1.67 -0.52 5.03
C ALA A 226 1.63 -1.51 3.87
N ASP A 227 2.53 -2.48 3.92
CA ASP A 227 2.56 -3.65 3.05
C ASP A 227 2.48 -4.95 3.85
N LYS A 228 2.09 -6.03 3.17
CA LYS A 228 2.03 -7.36 3.79
C LYS A 228 3.44 -7.85 4.09
N CYS A 229 3.64 -8.37 5.30
CA CYS A 229 4.89 -8.99 5.72
C CYS A 229 4.59 -10.30 6.45
N GLY A 230 4.51 -11.42 5.70
CA GLY A 230 4.03 -12.69 6.24
C GLY A 230 2.60 -12.57 6.80
N THR A 231 2.43 -12.83 8.09
CA THR A 231 1.17 -12.64 8.85
C THR A 231 1.05 -11.26 9.51
N GLY A 232 2.01 -10.37 9.27
CA GLY A 232 2.06 -9.02 9.80
C GLY A 232 2.16 -7.96 8.71
N THR A 233 2.77 -6.83 9.08
CA THR A 233 2.86 -5.62 8.29
C THR A 233 4.30 -5.11 8.26
N LEU A 234 4.79 -4.77 7.06
CA LEU A 234 5.92 -3.87 6.89
C LEU A 234 5.34 -2.45 6.86
N LEU A 235 5.74 -1.62 7.81
CA LEU A 235 5.23 -0.25 7.94
C LEU A 235 6.36 0.74 7.65
N THR A 236 6.15 1.63 6.69
CA THR A 236 6.94 2.85 6.55
C THR A 236 6.18 3.99 7.23
N ALA A 237 6.77 4.57 8.26
CA ALA A 237 6.24 5.72 8.98
C ALA A 237 7.09 6.96 8.67
N ILE A 238 6.45 8.02 8.17
CA ILE A 238 7.11 9.23 7.68
C ILE A 238 6.83 10.37 8.64
N ASP A 239 7.91 10.97 9.12
CA ASP A 239 7.97 12.20 9.90
C ASP A 239 8.26 13.35 8.92
N ARG A 240 7.22 14.15 8.66
CA ARG A 240 7.26 15.28 7.72
C ARG A 240 7.94 16.51 8.30
N ASP A 241 8.03 16.62 9.63
CA ASP A 241 8.72 17.73 10.27
C ASP A 241 10.24 17.61 10.07
N THR A 242 10.75 16.37 10.03
CA THR A 242 12.18 16.06 9.87
C THR A 242 12.54 15.42 8.53
N ASN A 243 11.56 15.27 7.62
CA ASN A 243 11.69 14.58 6.32
C ASN A 243 12.30 13.17 6.42
N SER A 244 12.06 12.50 7.55
CA SER A 244 12.65 11.20 7.88
C SER A 244 11.61 10.10 7.77
N ALA A 245 12.00 8.95 7.24
CA ALA A 245 11.16 7.76 7.22
C ALA A 245 11.79 6.65 8.05
N TYR A 246 10.97 5.91 8.78
CA TYR A 246 11.39 4.77 9.58
C TYR A 246 10.59 3.53 9.19
N VAL A 247 11.28 2.40 9.11
CA VAL A 247 10.65 1.14 8.71
C VAL A 247 10.51 0.24 9.93
N TYR A 248 9.32 -0.34 10.09
CA TYR A 248 8.97 -1.24 11.17
C TYR A 248 8.44 -2.55 10.63
N SER A 249 8.81 -3.65 11.28
CA SER A 249 8.06 -4.91 11.18
C SER A 249 7.07 -4.94 12.32
N ILE A 250 5.79 -5.02 11.99
CA ILE A 250 4.68 -5.13 12.94
C ILE A 250 4.11 -6.54 12.79
N GLY A 251 4.06 -7.30 13.88
CA GLY A 251 3.43 -8.61 13.89
C GLY A 251 1.91 -8.52 13.74
N HIS A 252 1.23 -9.65 13.86
CA HIS A 252 -0.24 -9.66 13.95
C HIS A 252 -0.71 -8.79 15.12
N ALA A 253 -1.59 -7.83 14.86
CA ALA A 253 -1.95 -6.80 15.83
C ALA A 253 -2.98 -7.30 16.85
N THR A 254 -2.53 -7.46 18.10
CA THR A 254 -3.32 -8.00 19.21
C THR A 254 -3.53 -6.99 20.34
N GLY A 255 -3.32 -5.70 20.06
CA GLY A 255 -3.35 -4.62 21.06
C GLY A 255 -1.97 -4.34 21.62
N THR A 256 -1.83 -4.14 22.92
CA THR A 256 -0.56 -3.75 23.56
C THR A 256 0.53 -4.82 23.45
N THR A 257 0.16 -6.08 23.22
CA THR A 257 1.09 -7.20 23.02
C THR A 257 1.59 -7.35 21.58
N THR A 258 1.11 -6.51 20.65
CA THR A 258 1.56 -6.54 19.24
C THR A 258 3.08 -6.42 19.17
N PRO A 259 3.79 -7.38 18.55
CA PRO A 259 5.22 -7.27 18.29
C PRO A 259 5.51 -6.11 17.33
N ILE A 260 6.47 -5.25 17.68
CA ILE A 260 6.93 -4.17 16.82
C ILE A 260 8.45 -4.13 16.88
N THR A 261 9.09 -4.27 15.72
CA THR A 261 10.54 -4.19 15.56
C THR A 261 10.87 -2.99 14.69
N ASN A 262 11.63 -2.02 15.25
CA ASN A 262 12.23 -0.96 14.45
C ASN A 262 13.38 -1.53 13.62
N LEU A 263 13.26 -1.45 12.30
CA LEU A 263 14.26 -1.91 11.35
C LEU A 263 15.30 -0.83 11.06
N GLY A 264 14.94 0.45 11.23
CA GLY A 264 15.84 1.58 11.14
C GLY A 264 15.24 2.75 10.37
N LYS A 265 16.01 3.83 10.29
CA LYS A 265 15.73 4.97 9.41
C LYS A 265 16.04 4.58 7.97
N LEU A 266 15.16 4.94 7.03
CA LEU A 266 15.42 4.81 5.60
C LEU A 266 16.46 5.85 5.19
N SER A 267 17.45 5.44 4.38
CA SER A 267 18.48 6.37 3.90
C SER A 267 17.93 7.45 2.96
N ALA A 268 16.83 7.14 2.26
CA ALA A 268 16.13 8.10 1.41
C ALA A 268 15.43 9.18 2.25
N THR A 269 15.49 10.42 1.78
CA THR A 269 14.73 11.54 2.34
C THR A 269 13.39 11.60 1.63
N LEU A 270 12.28 11.50 2.38
CA LEU A 270 10.93 11.47 1.83
C LEU A 270 10.24 12.82 2.05
N VAL A 271 10.35 13.72 1.06
CA VAL A 271 9.90 15.14 1.11
C VAL A 271 8.61 15.41 0.32
N ASP A 272 8.08 14.42 -0.37
CA ASP A 272 6.94 14.62 -1.26
C ASP A 272 5.65 14.90 -0.46
N PRO A 273 4.73 15.71 -1.00
CA PRO A 273 3.52 16.11 -0.28
C PRO A 273 2.53 14.96 -0.07
N VAL A 274 2.52 13.96 -0.95
CA VAL A 274 1.54 12.87 -0.91
C VAL A 274 2.28 11.55 -0.98
N TYR A 275 1.97 10.63 -0.06
CA TYR A 275 2.46 9.25 -0.06
C TYR A 275 1.27 8.29 0.07
N SER A 276 1.34 7.17 -0.63
CA SER A 276 0.37 6.08 -0.53
C SER A 276 1.02 4.74 -0.86
N ARG A 277 0.29 3.64 -0.64
CA ARG A 277 0.76 2.30 -0.99
C ARG A 277 0.75 2.10 -2.50
N TYR A 278 1.82 1.53 -3.04
CA TYR A 278 1.88 1.01 -4.41
C TYR A 278 1.91 -0.51 -4.37
N THR A 279 1.14 -1.17 -5.22
CA THR A 279 1.07 -2.63 -5.23
C THR A 279 0.67 -3.16 -6.59
N THR A 280 0.66 -4.48 -6.75
CA THR A 280 0.17 -5.14 -7.96
C THR A 280 -1.24 -5.69 -7.77
N ASP A 281 -1.97 -5.89 -8.86
CA ASP A 281 -3.28 -6.53 -8.88
C ASP A 281 -3.28 -7.97 -8.33
N THR A 282 -2.12 -8.62 -8.43
CA THR A 282 -1.83 -9.96 -7.92
C THR A 282 -1.30 -9.98 -6.49
N ALA A 283 -1.11 -8.81 -5.87
CA ALA A 283 -0.57 -8.74 -4.53
C ALA A 283 -1.52 -9.38 -3.51
N PRO A 284 -0.99 -10.15 -2.53
CA PRO A 284 -1.81 -10.77 -1.52
C PRO A 284 -2.51 -9.73 -0.64
N LEU A 285 -3.69 -10.10 -0.13
CA LEU A 285 -4.42 -9.26 0.82
C LEU A 285 -3.60 -8.98 2.08
N LEU A 286 -3.73 -7.75 2.57
CA LEU A 286 -3.21 -7.32 3.85
C LEU A 286 -3.85 -8.17 4.97
N ALA A 287 -3.06 -8.61 5.94
CA ALA A 287 -3.50 -9.54 6.99
C ALA A 287 -2.81 -9.29 8.35
N GLY A 288 -2.61 -8.02 8.69
CA GLY A 288 -1.89 -7.56 9.87
C GLY A 288 -2.70 -7.52 11.17
N GLU A 289 -3.99 -7.88 11.17
CA GLU A 289 -4.87 -8.01 12.35
C GLU A 289 -5.92 -9.10 12.14
#